data_AF-A0A7V3RM17-F1
#
_entry.id   AF-A0A7V3RM17-F1
#
_cell.length_a   1.000
_cell.length_b   1.000
_cell.length_c   1.000
_cell.angle_alpha   90.00
_cell.angle_beta   90.00
_cell.angle_gamma   90.00
#
_symmetry.space_group_name_H-M   'P 1'
#
loop_
_entity.id
_entity.type
_entity.pdbx_description
1 polymer ?
#
loop_
_entity_poly.entity_id
_entity_poly.type
_entity_poly.pdbx_seq_one_letter_code
_entity_poly.pdbx_strand_id
1 'polypeptide(L)'
;MHDAAWVKLLRHIPAHEHSNLMLVTTAGTEIAIQALLRIDPECLALRGRLAGSTDAGRVFFVPYAHIHYFGFQQPLEEAAFHELFANLEPLCAADPSAVLSPPGSAEPASPAFTSPTPLRSPLAIKSAVLEKFRARSASNSGAQNRPTSAEDKTPK
;
A
#
# COMPACT_ATOMS: atom_id res chain seq x y z
N MET A 1 -8.44 10.28 -20.06
CA MET A 1 -9.85 10.29 -19.57
C MET A 1 -10.00 9.88 -18.10
N HIS A 2 -9.26 8.89 -17.56
CA HIS A 2 -9.30 8.55 -16.12
C HIS A 2 -9.07 9.76 -15.19
N ASP A 3 -8.31 10.73 -15.67
CA ASP A 3 -7.95 12.01 -15.05
C ASP A 3 -9.19 12.78 -14.56
N ALA A 4 -10.23 12.86 -15.38
CA ALA A 4 -11.49 13.50 -15.02
C ALA A 4 -12.30 12.73 -13.97
N ALA A 5 -12.08 11.42 -13.81
CA ALA A 5 -12.70 10.62 -12.75
C ALA A 5 -12.00 10.85 -11.40
N TRP A 6 -10.66 10.90 -11.36
CA TRP A 6 -9.92 11.23 -10.15
C TRP A 6 -10.24 12.64 -9.62
N VAL A 7 -10.34 13.63 -10.51
CA VAL A 7 -10.73 15.00 -10.12
C VAL A 7 -12.14 15.04 -9.51
N LYS A 8 -13.09 14.23 -10.01
CA LYS A 8 -14.44 14.10 -9.42
C LYS A 8 -14.39 13.42 -8.04
N LEU A 9 -13.71 12.28 -7.94
CA LEU A 9 -13.59 11.49 -6.71
C LEU A 9 -13.03 12.32 -5.55
N LEU A 10 -11.87 12.96 -5.77
CA LEU A 10 -11.16 13.73 -4.74
C LEU A 10 -11.89 15.03 -4.33
N ARG A 11 -12.83 15.51 -5.15
CA ARG A 11 -13.74 16.63 -4.81
C ARG A 11 -15.03 16.19 -4.12
N HIS A 12 -15.38 14.90 -4.20
CA HIS A 12 -16.53 14.33 -3.48
C HIS A 12 -16.15 13.94 -2.04
N ILE A 13 -14.99 13.30 -1.87
CA ILE A 13 -14.49 12.90 -0.54
C ILE A 13 -14.28 14.16 0.32
N PRO A 14 -14.82 14.23 1.56
CA PRO A 14 -14.63 15.36 2.46
C PRO A 14 -13.17 15.64 2.79
N ALA A 15 -12.82 16.92 2.98
CA ALA A 15 -11.45 17.36 3.18
C ALA A 15 -10.76 16.82 4.46
N HIS A 16 -11.52 16.33 5.45
CA HIS A 16 -10.96 15.65 6.62
C HIS A 16 -10.47 14.22 6.26
N GLU A 17 -11.26 13.46 5.50
CA GLU A 17 -10.89 12.12 5.03
C GLU A 17 -9.72 12.10 4.04
N HIS A 18 -9.37 13.23 3.42
CA HIS A 18 -8.16 13.33 2.58
C HIS A 18 -6.88 12.93 3.31
N SER A 19 -6.83 13.06 4.64
CA SER A 19 -5.71 12.64 5.49
C SER A 19 -5.70 11.14 5.83
N ASN A 20 -6.85 10.47 5.65
CA ASN A 20 -7.01 9.02 5.80
C ASN A 20 -6.65 8.29 4.48
N LEU A 21 -6.62 8.98 3.35
CA LEU A 21 -6.28 8.39 2.04
C LEU A 21 -4.79 8.05 1.89
N MET A 22 -4.53 7.05 1.04
CA MET A 22 -3.22 6.62 0.56
C MET A 22 -3.30 6.46 -0.97
N LEU A 23 -2.32 7.00 -1.69
CA LEU A 23 -2.20 6.94 -3.14
C LEU A 23 -1.18 5.87 -3.52
N VAL A 24 -1.56 4.94 -4.41
CA VAL A 24 -0.63 3.98 -5.03
C VAL A 24 -0.38 4.40 -6.47
N THR A 25 0.89 4.55 -6.85
CA THR A 25 1.26 4.82 -8.24
C THR A 25 1.31 3.54 -9.07
N THR A 26 1.28 3.67 -10.40
CA THR A 26 1.48 2.55 -11.35
C THR A 26 2.85 1.87 -11.21
N ALA A 27 3.81 2.53 -10.56
CA ALA A 27 5.12 1.97 -10.19
C ALA A 27 5.13 1.26 -8.81
N GLY A 28 3.97 1.07 -8.18
CA GLY A 28 3.86 0.47 -6.84
C GLY A 28 4.40 1.35 -5.71
N THR A 29 4.56 2.66 -5.93
CA THR A 29 4.97 3.59 -4.86
C THR A 29 3.74 4.02 -4.08
N GLU A 30 3.73 3.73 -2.77
CA GLU A 30 2.67 4.11 -1.85
C GLU A 30 2.99 5.45 -1.17
N ILE A 31 2.03 6.39 -1.21
CA ILE A 31 2.12 7.70 -0.56
C ILE A 31 0.93 7.87 0.39
N ALA A 32 1.19 7.83 1.70
CA ALA A 32 0.18 8.19 2.69
C ALA A 32 -0.01 9.71 2.67
N ILE A 33 -1.25 10.15 2.41
CA ILE A 33 -1.59 11.56 2.22
C ILE A 33 -1.73 12.22 3.59
N GLN A 34 -1.25 13.46 3.71
CA GLN A 34 -1.43 14.32 4.88
C GLN A 34 -2.35 15.51 4.58
N ALA A 35 -2.30 16.02 3.35
CA ALA A 35 -3.19 17.05 2.83
C ALA A 35 -3.14 17.04 1.30
N LEU A 36 -4.29 17.22 0.64
CA LEU A 36 -4.29 17.67 -0.75
C LEU A 36 -4.02 19.19 -0.76
N LEU A 37 -3.09 19.62 -1.60
CA LEU A 37 -2.70 21.03 -1.72
C LEU A 37 -3.37 21.69 -2.92
N ARG A 38 -3.52 20.95 -4.03
CA ARG A 38 -4.18 21.42 -5.25
C ARG A 38 -4.64 20.26 -6.14
N ILE A 39 -5.85 20.37 -6.68
CA ILE A 39 -6.45 19.42 -7.64
C ILE A 39 -6.52 20.12 -9.01
N ASP A 40 -5.43 20.03 -9.77
CA ASP A 40 -5.32 20.56 -11.14
C ASP A 40 -5.94 19.58 -12.17
N PRO A 41 -6.04 19.96 -13.47
CA PRO A 41 -6.58 19.08 -14.52
C PRO A 41 -5.68 17.89 -14.88
N GLU A 42 -4.36 18.07 -14.86
CA GLU A 42 -3.37 17.08 -15.32
C GLU A 42 -2.69 16.31 -14.18
N CYS A 43 -2.62 16.90 -12.98
CA CYS A 43 -1.94 16.31 -11.83
C CYS A 43 -2.56 16.70 -10.49
N LEU A 44 -2.21 15.92 -9.46
CA LEU A 44 -2.54 16.15 -8.07
C LEU A 44 -1.31 16.65 -7.31
N ALA A 45 -1.41 17.82 -6.67
CA ALA A 45 -0.39 18.30 -5.74
C ALA A 45 -0.82 17.96 -4.30
N LEU A 46 0.01 17.22 -3.58
CA LEU A 46 -0.30 16.72 -2.23
C LEU A 46 0.92 16.81 -1.31
N ARG A 47 0.67 16.94 0.00
CA ARG A 47 1.66 16.72 1.04
C ARG A 47 1.49 15.31 1.59
N GLY A 48 2.58 14.56 1.75
CA GLY A 48 2.52 13.16 2.17
C GLY A 48 3.80 12.63 2.82
N ARG A 49 3.83 11.31 3.01
CA ARG A 49 5.02 10.51 3.35
C ARG A 49 5.04 9.26 2.46
N LEU A 50 6.23 8.79 2.08
CA LEU A 50 6.38 7.51 1.39
C LEU A 50 6.26 6.35 2.38
N ALA A 51 5.66 5.24 1.95
CA ALA A 51 5.70 4.01 2.75
C ALA A 51 7.17 3.57 3.03
N GLY A 52 7.40 3.04 4.22
CA GLY A 52 8.74 2.68 4.70
C GLY A 52 9.67 3.86 5.04
N SER A 53 9.25 5.11 4.85
CA SER A 53 10.04 6.29 5.20
C SER A 53 9.59 6.95 6.51
N THR A 54 10.55 7.48 7.28
CA THR A 54 10.31 8.40 8.40
C THR A 54 10.20 9.86 7.95
N ASP A 55 10.53 10.17 6.69
CA ASP A 55 10.46 11.51 6.12
C ASP A 55 8.99 11.88 5.82
N ALA A 56 8.53 12.96 6.44
CA ALA A 56 7.14 13.36 6.49
C ALA A 56 6.97 14.82 6.09
N GLY A 57 5.94 15.11 5.30
CA GLY A 57 5.63 16.50 4.90
C GLY A 57 6.21 16.90 3.54
N ARG A 58 6.81 15.98 2.80
CA ARG A 58 7.23 16.21 1.40
C ARG A 58 6.01 16.54 0.53
N VAL A 59 6.21 17.43 -0.43
CA VAL A 59 5.23 17.76 -1.47
C VAL A 59 5.51 16.93 -2.71
N PHE A 60 4.46 16.33 -3.25
CA PHE A 60 4.49 15.51 -4.46
C PHE A 60 3.53 16.10 -5.50
N PHE A 61 3.95 16.08 -6.76
CA PHE A 61 3.10 16.34 -7.92
C PHE A 61 2.95 15.02 -8.68
N VAL A 62 1.74 14.46 -8.69
CA VAL A 62 1.46 13.13 -9.26
C VAL A 62 0.55 13.31 -10.48
N PRO A 63 1.02 13.04 -11.71
CA PRO A 63 0.17 13.00 -12.90
C PRO A 63 -0.93 11.94 -12.76
N TYR A 64 -2.16 12.24 -13.18
CA TYR A 64 -3.28 11.30 -13.02
C TYR A 64 -3.06 9.97 -13.75
N ALA A 65 -2.39 9.99 -14.91
CA ALA A 65 -1.98 8.80 -15.65
C ALA A 65 -0.98 7.88 -14.90
N HIS A 66 -0.38 8.33 -13.80
CA HIS A 66 0.50 7.54 -12.95
C HIS A 66 -0.16 7.08 -11.63
N ILE A 67 -1.44 7.39 -11.41
CA ILE A 67 -2.21 6.89 -10.26
C ILE A 67 -2.82 5.53 -10.63
N HIS A 68 -2.58 4.52 -9.79
CA HIS A 68 -3.19 3.20 -9.92
C HIS A 68 -4.50 3.12 -9.13
N TYR A 69 -4.48 3.48 -7.85
CA TYR A 69 -5.69 3.63 -7.02
C TYR A 69 -5.46 4.55 -5.81
N PHE A 70 -6.56 4.92 -5.17
CA PHE A 70 -6.60 5.42 -3.79
C PHE A 70 -7.17 4.34 -2.87
N GLY A 71 -6.69 4.26 -1.64
CA GLY A 71 -7.27 3.43 -0.58
C GLY A 71 -7.26 4.18 0.76
N PHE A 72 -8.01 3.70 1.74
CA PHE A 72 -7.98 4.24 3.11
C PHE A 72 -6.83 3.58 3.90
N GLN A 73 -6.15 4.36 4.75
CA GLN A 73 -5.09 3.88 5.65
C GLN A 73 -5.65 3.06 6.83
N GLN A 74 -6.90 3.31 7.21
CA GLN A 74 -7.66 2.56 8.20
C GLN A 74 -8.80 1.78 7.53
N PRO A 75 -9.25 0.65 8.11
CA PRO A 75 -10.48 -0.01 7.66
C PRO A 75 -11.68 0.94 7.77
N LEU A 76 -12.40 1.14 6.68
CA LEU A 76 -13.63 1.93 6.63
C LEU A 76 -14.84 0.99 6.82
N GLU A 77 -15.75 1.36 7.71
CA GLU A 77 -17.00 0.60 7.93
C GLU A 77 -17.98 0.80 6.76
N GLU A 78 -18.74 -0.23 6.42
CA GLU A 78 -19.66 -0.20 5.27
C GLU A 78 -20.73 0.90 5.39
N ALA A 79 -21.20 1.23 6.59
CA ALA A 79 -22.10 2.35 6.84
C ALA A 79 -21.45 3.69 6.49
N ALA A 80 -20.23 3.94 6.98
CA ALA A 80 -19.46 5.15 6.67
C ALA A 80 -19.08 5.24 5.18
N PHE A 81 -18.83 4.10 4.52
CA PHE A 81 -18.67 4.06 3.06
C PHE A 81 -19.96 4.50 2.35
N HIS A 82 -21.13 3.99 2.74
CA HIS A 82 -22.39 4.43 2.15
C HIS A 82 -22.66 5.94 2.40
N GLU A 83 -22.41 6.46 3.60
CA GLU A 83 -22.55 7.91 3.87
C GLU A 83 -21.60 8.77 3.01
N LEU A 84 -20.37 8.32 2.78
CA LEU A 84 -19.36 9.02 1.98
C LEU A 84 -19.53 8.89 0.46
N PHE A 85 -20.25 7.86 -0.02
CA PHE A 85 -20.28 7.51 -1.46
C PHE A 85 -21.68 7.31 -2.07
N ALA A 86 -22.77 7.30 -1.30
CA ALA A 86 -24.13 7.07 -1.85
C ALA A 86 -24.61 8.11 -2.87
N ASN A 87 -23.99 9.30 -2.90
CA ASN A 87 -24.30 10.38 -3.86
C ASN A 87 -23.38 10.38 -5.09
N LEU A 88 -22.42 9.44 -5.19
CA LEU A 88 -21.70 9.16 -6.42
C LEU A 88 -22.49 8.10 -7.21
N GLU A 89 -23.17 8.54 -8.27
CA GLU A 89 -23.79 7.60 -9.21
C GLU A 89 -22.74 6.55 -9.67
N PRO A 90 -23.07 5.25 -9.61
CA PRO A 90 -22.15 4.20 -10.00
C PRO A 90 -21.85 4.29 -11.50
N LEU A 91 -20.63 4.76 -11.82
CA LEU A 91 -20.00 4.76 -13.15
C LEU A 91 -19.86 3.34 -13.80
N CYS A 92 -20.44 2.31 -13.19
CA CYS A 92 -20.35 0.90 -13.55
C CYS A 92 -21.68 0.14 -13.34
N ALA A 93 -22.83 0.82 -13.48
CA ALA A 93 -24.17 0.21 -13.34
C ALA A 93 -24.80 -0.25 -14.67
N ALA A 94 -24.03 -1.01 -15.45
CA ALA A 94 -24.51 -1.93 -16.48
C ALA A 94 -23.58 -3.17 -16.44
N ASP A 95 -24.05 -4.41 -16.36
CA ASP A 95 -25.35 -4.95 -16.73
C ASP A 95 -25.87 -5.99 -15.70
N PRO A 96 -27.12 -5.92 -15.20
CA PRO A 96 -27.70 -6.94 -14.31
C PRO A 96 -28.28 -8.14 -15.10
N SER A 97 -27.58 -8.60 -16.15
CA SER A 97 -28.09 -9.57 -17.14
C SER A 97 -27.49 -10.97 -17.00
N ALA A 98 -27.77 -11.65 -15.87
CA ALA A 98 -27.51 -13.09 -15.70
C ALA A 98 -28.40 -13.71 -14.59
N VAL A 99 -29.68 -13.93 -14.90
CA VAL A 99 -30.65 -14.57 -13.97
C VAL A 99 -31.07 -15.94 -14.53
N LEU A 100 -31.21 -16.95 -13.66
CA LEU A 100 -31.62 -18.35 -13.94
C LEU A 100 -30.54 -19.20 -14.66
N SER A 101 -30.36 -20.52 -14.41
CA SER A 101 -31.20 -21.50 -13.71
C SER A 101 -30.40 -22.53 -12.86
N PRO A 102 -30.99 -23.08 -11.78
CA PRO A 102 -30.61 -24.35 -11.13
C PRO A 102 -31.52 -25.53 -11.62
N PRO A 103 -31.48 -26.76 -11.03
CA PRO A 103 -30.37 -27.56 -10.49
C PRO A 103 -30.32 -29.00 -11.07
N GLY A 104 -29.26 -29.77 -10.75
CA GLY A 104 -29.39 -31.20 -10.45
C GLY A 104 -28.62 -32.22 -11.32
N SER A 105 -27.85 -33.08 -10.65
CA SER A 105 -27.75 -34.52 -10.92
C SER A 105 -27.20 -35.24 -9.67
N ALA A 106 -27.29 -36.57 -9.59
CA ALA A 106 -27.28 -37.31 -8.33
C ALA A 106 -25.97 -38.06 -7.97
N GLU A 107 -25.88 -38.42 -6.68
CA GLU A 107 -24.95 -39.41 -6.10
C GLU A 107 -25.23 -40.84 -6.65
N PRO A 108 -24.29 -41.82 -6.54
CA PRO A 108 -24.19 -42.59 -5.29
C PRO A 108 -22.78 -43.12 -4.88
N ALA A 109 -22.57 -43.22 -3.56
CA ALA A 109 -21.69 -44.10 -2.77
C ALA A 109 -20.58 -45.01 -3.42
N SER A 110 -19.32 -44.78 -2.97
CA SER A 110 -18.38 -45.66 -2.21
C SER A 110 -18.41 -47.20 -2.32
N PRO A 111 -17.32 -47.96 -1.98
CA PRO A 111 -16.02 -47.58 -1.35
C PRO A 111 -14.79 -48.24 -2.11
N ALA A 112 -13.60 -48.62 -1.62
CA ALA A 112 -12.88 -48.64 -0.31
C ALA A 112 -11.33 -48.80 -0.51
N PHE A 113 -10.52 -48.53 0.55
CA PHE A 113 -9.11 -48.96 0.77
C PHE A 113 -8.00 -48.47 -0.22
N THR A 114 -6.70 -48.31 0.12
CA THR A 114 -5.91 -48.44 1.38
C THR A 114 -4.99 -47.22 1.60
N SER A 115 -4.62 -46.95 2.86
CA SER A 115 -3.47 -46.11 3.30
C SER A 115 -2.09 -46.73 2.91
N PRO A 116 -0.91 -46.06 3.08
CA PRO A 116 -0.61 -44.95 4.01
C PRO A 116 0.11 -43.71 3.43
N THR A 117 0.22 -42.70 4.30
CA THR A 117 0.87 -41.39 4.11
C THR A 117 2.39 -41.47 3.93
N PRO A 118 2.97 -40.46 3.24
CA PRO A 118 4.11 -39.75 3.82
C PRO A 118 3.78 -38.26 4.03
N LEU A 119 3.81 -37.79 5.28
CA LEU A 119 3.67 -36.35 5.57
C LEU A 119 4.89 -35.60 5.04
N ARG A 120 4.69 -34.66 4.10
CA ARG A 120 5.70 -33.64 3.82
C ARG A 120 5.63 -32.55 4.89
N SER A 121 6.65 -32.49 5.72
CA SER A 121 6.72 -31.62 6.91
C SER A 121 6.90 -30.14 6.55
N PRO A 122 6.19 -29.21 7.24
CA PRO A 122 6.39 -27.78 7.07
C PRO A 122 7.62 -27.31 7.88
N LEU A 123 8.82 -27.37 7.28
CA LEU A 123 10.08 -27.03 7.96
C LEU A 123 10.78 -25.77 7.43
N ALA A 124 10.89 -24.79 8.32
CA ALA A 124 12.07 -23.92 8.49
C ALA A 124 12.53 -22.98 7.35
N ILE A 125 11.63 -22.23 6.70
CA ILE A 125 12.03 -21.04 5.88
C ILE A 125 11.96 -19.72 6.70
N LYS A 126 12.43 -19.73 7.95
CA LYS A 126 12.47 -18.53 8.83
C LYS A 126 13.78 -18.29 9.59
N SER A 127 14.72 -19.23 9.62
CA SER A 127 16.02 -19.10 10.31
C SER A 127 17.08 -18.38 9.46
N ALA A 128 17.29 -18.82 8.21
CA ALA A 128 18.43 -18.43 7.38
C ALA A 128 18.53 -16.92 7.04
N VAL A 129 17.42 -16.17 7.10
CA VAL A 129 17.40 -14.72 6.87
C VAL A 129 17.84 -13.96 8.12
N LEU A 130 17.36 -14.36 9.30
CA LEU A 130 17.73 -13.77 10.60
C LEU A 130 19.22 -13.98 10.93
N GLU A 131 19.76 -15.14 10.57
CA GLU A 131 21.18 -15.47 10.76
C GLU A 131 22.09 -14.59 9.88
N LYS A 132 21.72 -14.38 8.61
CA LYS A 132 22.42 -13.44 7.70
C LYS A 132 22.41 -11.99 8.21
N PHE A 133 21.37 -11.56 8.93
CA PHE A 133 21.35 -10.24 9.56
C PHE A 133 22.31 -10.15 10.75
N ARG A 134 22.32 -11.15 11.65
CA ARG A 134 23.27 -11.19 12.78
C ARG A 134 24.73 -11.17 12.31
N ALA A 135 25.06 -11.95 11.27
CA ALA A 135 26.40 -11.99 10.70
C ALA A 135 26.88 -10.60 10.21
N ARG A 136 26.00 -9.81 9.58
CA ARG A 136 26.33 -8.46 9.10
C ARG A 136 26.47 -7.42 10.22
N SER A 137 25.72 -7.53 11.31
CA SER A 137 25.89 -6.63 12.46
C SER A 137 27.22 -6.83 13.19
N ALA A 138 27.76 -8.05 13.23
CA ALA A 138 29.04 -8.33 13.87
C ALA A 138 30.24 -7.74 13.08
N SER A 139 30.16 -7.68 11.75
CA SER A 139 31.28 -7.28 10.89
C SER A 139 31.53 -5.77 10.75
N ASN A 140 30.68 -4.91 11.33
CA ASN A 140 30.75 -3.45 11.12
C ASN A 140 31.27 -2.65 12.33
N SER A 141 31.60 -3.30 13.44
CA SER A 141 31.95 -2.66 14.72
C SER A 141 33.46 -2.34 14.87
N GLY A 142 34.15 -1.97 13.78
CA GLY A 142 35.62 -1.98 13.78
C GLY A 142 36.34 -1.09 12.74
N ALA A 143 35.83 0.11 12.44
CA ALA A 143 36.48 1.00 11.47
C ALA A 143 36.26 2.50 11.70
N GLN A 144 36.68 3.07 12.84
CA GLN A 144 36.81 4.54 12.96
C GLN A 144 37.92 5.02 13.91
N ASN A 145 39.16 4.57 13.68
CA ASN A 145 40.34 5.26 14.21
C ASN A 145 40.43 6.66 13.57
N ARG A 146 40.08 7.71 14.34
CA ARG A 146 40.35 9.11 13.96
C ARG A 146 41.67 9.55 14.61
N PRO A 147 42.76 9.75 13.85
CA PRO A 147 43.98 10.32 14.42
C PRO A 147 43.72 11.77 14.86
N THR A 148 44.18 12.12 16.07
CA THR A 148 44.21 13.49 16.58
C THR A 148 45.49 14.17 16.14
N SER A 149 45.41 15.10 15.17
CA SER A 149 46.52 15.99 14.87
C SER A 149 46.84 16.88 16.07
N ALA A 150 48.11 16.94 16.44
CA ALA A 150 48.66 17.92 17.37
C ALA A 150 49.23 19.13 16.60
N GLU A 151 49.76 20.11 17.35
CA GLU A 151 50.49 21.30 16.87
C GLU A 151 49.64 22.37 16.11
N ASP A 152 49.88 23.68 16.24
CA ASP A 152 50.93 24.43 16.97
C ASP A 152 50.50 25.89 17.33
N LYS A 153 51.24 26.51 18.27
CA LYS A 153 51.41 27.96 18.58
C LYS A 153 50.22 28.94 18.67
N THR A 154 50.10 29.50 19.89
CA THR A 154 50.18 30.94 20.28
C THR A 154 49.77 32.05 19.29
N PRO A 155 49.12 33.10 19.80
CA PRO A 155 49.83 34.40 19.78
C PRO A 155 49.65 35.30 21.04
N LYS A 156 50.70 36.10 21.28
CA LYS A 156 50.78 37.39 22.00
C LYS A 156 49.93 37.61 23.27
#